data_AF-A0A940DHK4-F1
#
_entry.id   AF-A0A940DHK4-F1
#
_cell.length_a   1.000
_cell.length_b   1.000
_cell.length_c   1.000
_cell.angle_alpha   90.00
_cell.angle_beta   90.00
_cell.angle_gamma   90.00
#
_symmetry.space_group_name_H-M   'P 1'
#
loop_
_entity.id
_entity.type
_entity.pdbx_description
1 polymer ?
#
loop_
_entity_poly.entity_id
_entity_poly.type
_entity_poly.pdbx_seq_one_letter_code
_entity_poly.pdbx_strand_id
1 'polypeptide(L)' 'MNIYDTSAYAYDLPEELIAQKPVYPRDSSRLLYYDRLTDTVEHHVFRDIVDLLEPGDV' A
#
# COMPACT_ATOMS: atom_id res chain seq x y z
N MET A 1 26.56 3.22 8.78
CA MET A 1 25.45 2.38 8.27
C MET A 1 25.70 2.17 6.78
N ASN A 2 25.81 0.94 6.32
CA ASN A 2 26.05 0.65 4.91
C ASN A 2 24.71 0.67 4.17
N ILE A 3 24.50 1.61 3.25
CA ILE A 3 23.24 1.73 2.48
C ILE A 3 22.99 0.55 1.54
N TYR A 4 23.99 -0.30 1.32
CA TYR A 4 23.90 -1.53 0.53
C TYR A 4 23.58 -2.76 1.38
N ASP A 5 23.47 -2.61 2.71
CA ASP A 5 23.03 -3.69 3.59
C ASP A 5 21.53 -3.92 3.40
N THR A 6 21.18 -5.04 2.77
CA THR A 6 19.79 -5.40 2.48
C THR A 6 18.98 -5.67 3.75
N SER A 7 19.63 -5.98 4.88
CA SER A 7 18.93 -6.22 6.15
C SER A 7 18.26 -4.96 6.71
N ALA A 8 18.72 -3.76 6.31
CA ALA A 8 18.11 -2.50 6.69
C ALA A 8 16.66 -2.32 6.17
N TYR A 9 16.22 -3.19 5.26
CA TYR A 9 14.87 -3.19 4.67
C TYR A 9 14.03 -4.41 5.09
N ALA A 10 14.55 -5.25 6.00
CA ALA A 10 13.83 -6.42 6.50
C ALA A 10 12.75 -6.01 7.51
N TYR A 11 11.60 -6.67 7.45
CA TYR A 11 10.50 -6.54 8.42
C TYR A 11 9.85 -7.90 8.65
N ASP A 12 9.21 -8.05 9.81
CA ASP A 12 8.48 -9.27 10.15
C ASP A 12 7.21 -9.38 9.30
N LEU A 13 7.17 -10.35 8.40
CA LEU A 13 6.03 -10.65 7.54
C LEU A 13 5.51 -12.07 7.86
N PRO A 14 4.41 -12.20 8.63
CA PRO A 14 3.73 -13.47 8.82
C PRO A 14 3.27 -14.06 7.47
N GLU A 15 3.52 -15.35 7.25
CA GLU A 15 3.21 -16.02 5.98
C GLU A 15 1.71 -15.98 5.64
N GLU A 16 0.85 -16.01 6.66
CA GLU A 16 -0.60 -15.95 6.51
C GLU A 16 -1.11 -14.61 5.95
N LEU A 17 -0.31 -13.55 6.04
CA LEU A 17 -0.63 -12.23 5.46
C LEU A 17 -0.24 -12.15 3.97
N ILE A 18 0.47 -13.15 3.44
CA ILE A 18 0.80 -13.24 2.02
C ILE A 18 -0.41 -13.80 1.27
N ALA A 19 -1.06 -12.94 0.49
CA ALA A 19 -2.21 -13.34 -0.31
C ALA A 19 -1.85 -14.45 -1.31
N GLN A 20 -2.53 -15.59 -1.21
CA GLN A 20 -2.33 -16.74 -2.10
C GLN A 20 -3.17 -16.66 -3.38
N LYS A 21 -4.23 -15.84 -3.36
CA LYS A 21 -5.17 -15.61 -4.47
C LYS A 21 -5.68 -14.17 -4.41
N PRO A 22 -6.07 -13.55 -5.54
CA PRO A 22 -6.69 -12.23 -5.53
C PRO A 22 -8.07 -12.28 -4.86
N VAL A 23 -8.48 -11.16 -4.28
CA VAL A 23 -9.86 -10.96 -3.78
C VAL A 23 -10.83 -10.70 -4.94
N TYR A 24 -12.10 -11.07 -4.78
CA TYR A 24 -13.17 -10.77 -5.74
C TYR A 24 -14.35 -10.07 -5.04
N PRO A 25 -14.86 -8.95 -5.58
CA PRO A 25 -14.39 -8.25 -6.79
C PRO A 25 -13.00 -7.62 -6.59
N ARG A 26 -12.23 -7.44 -7.67
CA ARG A 26 -10.81 -7.04 -7.61
C ARG A 26 -10.59 -5.74 -6.85
N ASP A 27 -11.50 -4.79 -7.02
CA ASP A 27 -11.47 -3.46 -6.41
C ASP A 27 -11.91 -3.45 -4.93
N SER A 28 -12.26 -4.61 -4.35
CA SER A 28 -12.51 -4.74 -2.91
C SER A 28 -11.25 -4.93 -2.06
N SER A 29 -10.06 -4.93 -2.68
CA SER A 29 -8.79 -4.98 -1.95
C SER A 29 -8.59 -3.72 -1.10
N ARG A 30 -7.91 -3.88 0.04
CA ARG A 30 -7.49 -2.74 0.87
C ARG A 30 -6.51 -1.85 0.10
N LEU A 31 -6.61 -0.54 0.32
CA LEU A 31 -5.68 0.48 -0.16
C LEU A 31 -5.07 1.20 1.05
N LEU A 32 -3.74 1.23 1.15
CA LEU A 32 -3.02 2.06 2.11
C LEU A 32 -2.62 3.34 1.40
N TYR A 33 -3.09 4.49 1.88
CA TYR A 33 -2.69 5.80 1.40
C TYR A 33 -1.71 6.41 2.41
N TYR A 34 -0.54 6.81 1.92
CA TYR A 34 0.51 7.43 2.74
C TYR A 34 0.85 8.80 2.17
N ASP A 35 0.48 9.85 2.90
CA ASP A 35 0.83 11.22 2.55
C ASP A 35 2.21 11.56 3.13
N ARG A 36 3.19 11.71 2.24
CA ARG A 36 4.59 12.01 2.58
C ARG A 36 4.80 13.43 3.10
N LEU A 37 3.90 14.37 2.78
CA LEU A 37 4.03 15.76 3.22
C LEU A 37 3.58 15.92 4.66
N THR A 38 2.54 15.18 5.05
CA THR A 38 1.95 15.25 6.40
C THR A 38 2.39 14.11 7.31
N ASP A 39 3.08 13.09 6.78
CA ASP A 39 3.47 11.87 7.50
C ASP A 39 2.25 11.14 8.07
N THR A 40 1.17 11.05 7.28
CA THR A 40 -0.10 10.44 7.68
C THR A 40 -0.41 9.18 6.89
N VAL A 41 -1.09 8.24 7.54
CA VAL A 41 -1.53 6.98 6.96
C VAL A 41 -3.04 6.87 7.05
N GLU A 42 -3.67 6.54 5.93
CA GLU A 42 -5.09 6.27 5.83
C GLU A 42 -5.35 4.88 5.23
N HIS A 43 -6.53 4.35 5.52
CA HIS A 43 -6.97 3.04 5.05
C HIS A 43 -8.28 3.17 4.29
N HIS A 44 -8.25 2.73 3.03
CA HIS A 44 -9.33 2.84 2.06
C HIS A 44 -9.61 1.47 1.42
N VAL A 45 -10.62 1.42 0.55
CA VAL A 45 -10.85 0.30 -0.38
C VAL A 45 -10.44 0.75 -1.79
N PHE A 46 -9.87 -0.13 -2.59
CA PHE A 46 -9.29 0.24 -3.88
C PHE A 46 -10.30 0.87 -4.85
N ARG A 47 -11.59 0.55 -4.74
CA ARG A 47 -12.66 1.21 -5.51
C ARG A 47 -12.71 2.73 -5.30
N ASP A 48 -12.29 3.21 -4.13
CA ASP A 48 -12.34 4.62 -3.73
C ASP A 48 -11.10 5.39 -4.22
N ILE A 49 -10.18 4.76 -4.96
CA ILE A 49 -8.96 5.42 -5.48
C ILE A 49 -9.26 6.65 -6.32
N VAL A 50 -10.43 6.71 -6.96
CA VAL A 50 -10.87 7.86 -7.76
C VAL A 50 -11.02 9.14 -6.94
N ASP A 51 -11.27 9.04 -5.64
CA ASP A 51 -11.39 10.19 -4.73
C ASP A 51 -10.02 10.77 -4.34
N LEU A 52 -8.93 10.06 -4.66
CA LEU A 52 -7.54 10.46 -4.36
C LEU A 52 -6.79 11.03 -5.58
N LEU A 53 -7.41 11.01 -6.76
CA LEU A 53 -6.81 11.47 -8.01
C LEU A 53 -7.27 12.88 -8.34
N GLU A 54 -6.35 13.68 -8.88
CA GLU A 54 -6.66 15.03 -9.33
C GLU A 54 -6.86 15.06 -10.87
N PRO A 55 -7.67 16.00 -11.38
CA PRO A 55 -7.80 16.19 -12.82
C PRO A 55 -6.44 16.44 -13.49
N GLY A 56 -6.00 15.51 -14.33
CA GLY A 56 -4.73 15.60 -15.08
C GLY A 56 -3.68 14.56 -14.71
N ASP A 57 -3.91 13.74 -13.68
CA ASP A 57 -3.06 12.58 -13.38
C ASP A 57 -3.12 11.51 -14.50
N VAL A 58 -1.99 10.85 -14.81
CA VAL A 58 -1.83 9.85 -15.91
C VAL A 58 -1.08 8.61 -15.44
#